data_AF-A0A1U8NWJ9-F1
#
_entry.id   AF-A0A1U8NWJ9-F1
#
_cell.length_a   1.000
_cell.length_b   1.000
_cell.length_c   1.000
_cell.angle_alpha   90.00
_cell.angle_beta   90.00
_cell.angle_gamma   90.00
#
_symmetry.space_group_name_H-M   'P 1'
#
loop_
_entity.id
_entity.type
_entity.pdbx_description
1 polymer ?
#
loop_
_entity_poly.entity_id
_entity_poly.type
_entity_poly.pdbx_seq_one_letter_code
_entity_poly.pdbx_strand_id
1 'polypeptide(L)'
;MPFIWMPYVEEDIVALIPSWVIEQQQLFVSNVSLIHFYMVEWHNGGQVLRQFSCAQLIPSPPVDITEVHGMDKKGSGRDALNCAQKHEPYIFLWNDQHSRRPPLYVLEGGFSSMHKYAIWYMAYGKPFIFQCRYMLIQRDTQPKSSRWQQRNAQPRYN
;
A
#
# COMPACT_ATOMS: atom_id res chain seq x y z
N MET A 1 2.02 15.37 -21.60
CA MET A 1 0.79 15.02 -20.85
C MET A 1 1.08 15.19 -19.36
N PRO A 2 0.24 15.89 -18.59
CA PRO A 2 0.37 15.93 -17.13
C PRO A 2 0.09 14.54 -16.54
N PHE A 3 0.72 14.23 -15.41
CA PHE A 3 0.42 13.05 -14.63
C PHE A 3 -1.00 13.15 -14.04
N ILE A 4 -1.84 12.14 -14.30
CA ILE A 4 -3.22 12.06 -13.80
C ILE A 4 -3.26 10.95 -12.77
N TRP A 5 -3.78 11.26 -11.59
CA TRP A 5 -3.99 10.28 -10.53
C TRP A 5 -5.42 9.77 -10.60
N MET A 6 -5.56 8.46 -10.75
CA MET A 6 -6.86 7.79 -10.83
C MET A 6 -7.07 6.95 -9.55
N PRO A 7 -8.16 7.18 -8.80
CA PRO A 7 -8.49 6.32 -7.67
C PRO A 7 -8.94 4.94 -8.15
N TYR A 8 -8.90 3.97 -7.23
CA TYR A 8 -9.28 2.58 -7.49
C TYR A 8 -10.77 2.37 -7.75
N VAL A 9 -11.61 3.38 -7.47
CA VAL A 9 -13.05 3.33 -7.76
C VAL A 9 -13.38 3.65 -9.22
N GLU A 10 -12.42 4.17 -10.00
CA GLU A 10 -12.63 4.41 -11.44
C GLU A 10 -12.90 3.09 -12.16
N GLU A 11 -13.90 3.06 -13.06
CA GLU A 11 -14.34 1.82 -13.72
C GLU A 11 -13.20 1.09 -14.44
N ASP A 12 -12.33 1.84 -15.13
CA ASP A 12 -11.17 1.29 -15.85
C ASP A 12 -10.10 0.70 -14.90
N ILE A 13 -10.11 1.06 -13.61
CA ILE A 13 -9.13 0.64 -12.61
C ILE A 13 -9.70 -0.43 -11.67
N VAL A 14 -10.95 -0.29 -11.25
CA VAL A 14 -11.60 -1.22 -10.31
C VAL A 14 -11.63 -2.65 -10.85
N ALA A 15 -11.78 -2.81 -12.17
CA ALA A 15 -11.74 -4.11 -12.83
C ALA A 15 -10.36 -4.79 -12.80
N LEU A 16 -9.28 -4.02 -12.56
CA LEU A 16 -7.90 -4.51 -12.53
C LEU A 16 -7.43 -4.84 -11.11
N ILE A 17 -8.18 -4.43 -10.08
CA ILE A 17 -7.78 -4.54 -8.69
C ILE A 17 -8.60 -5.64 -8.01
N PRO A 18 -7.97 -6.53 -7.22
CA PRO A 18 -8.71 -7.51 -6.44
C PRO A 18 -9.74 -6.84 -5.53
N SER A 19 -10.98 -7.35 -5.52
CA SER A 19 -12.08 -6.72 -4.77
C SER A 19 -11.77 -6.51 -3.29
N TRP A 20 -11.04 -7.45 -2.68
CA TRP A 20 -10.62 -7.37 -1.28
C TRP A 20 -9.81 -6.12 -0.95
N VAL A 21 -9.11 -5.52 -1.93
CA VAL A 21 -8.37 -4.26 -1.72
C VAL A 21 -9.34 -3.12 -1.38
N ILE A 22 -10.45 -3.05 -2.11
CA ILE A 22 -11.50 -2.06 -1.91
C ILE A 22 -12.31 -2.39 -0.65
N GLU A 23 -12.73 -3.65 -0.49
CA GLU A 23 -13.51 -4.12 0.67
C GLU A 23 -12.75 -3.88 1.98
N GLN A 24 -11.42 -4.04 1.96
CA GLN A 24 -10.54 -3.86 3.10
C GLN A 24 -9.79 -2.53 3.06
N GLN A 25 -10.34 -1.50 2.41
CA GLN A 25 -9.76 -0.14 2.37
C GLN A 25 -9.21 0.31 3.73
N GLN A 26 -9.94 0.01 4.80
CA GLN A 26 -9.57 0.38 6.17
C GLN A 26 -8.18 -0.15 6.59
N LEU A 27 -7.79 -1.34 6.13
CA LEU A 27 -6.45 -1.89 6.40
C LEU A 27 -5.36 -1.06 5.70
N PHE A 28 -5.60 -0.69 4.45
CA PHE A 28 -4.64 0.04 3.64
C PHE A 28 -4.45 1.49 4.09
N VAL A 29 -5.49 2.11 4.64
CA VAL A 29 -5.40 3.50 5.09
C VAL A 29 -4.94 3.62 6.55
N SER A 30 -4.85 2.54 7.32
CA SER A 30 -4.46 2.59 8.73
C SER A 30 -2.96 2.89 8.93
N ASN A 31 -2.62 3.57 10.03
CA ASN A 31 -1.23 3.81 10.44
C ASN A 31 -0.80 2.77 11.48
N VAL A 32 -0.14 1.69 11.05
CA VAL A 32 0.09 0.49 11.86
C VAL A 32 1.44 -0.14 11.58
N SER A 33 1.91 -1.00 12.49
CA SER A 33 3.09 -1.83 12.26
C SER A 33 2.73 -3.10 11.48
N LEU A 34 3.41 -3.33 10.37
CA LEU A 34 3.46 -4.61 9.66
C LEU A 34 4.51 -5.50 10.32
N ILE A 35 4.11 -6.71 10.69
CA ILE A 35 4.98 -7.65 11.41
C ILE A 35 5.26 -8.84 10.49
N HIS A 36 6.54 -9.06 10.19
CA HIS A 36 7.01 -10.21 9.41
C HIS A 36 8.14 -10.92 10.15
N PHE A 37 7.76 -11.90 10.98
CA PHE A 37 8.65 -12.73 11.80
C PHE A 37 9.65 -11.95 12.66
N TYR A 38 10.80 -11.61 12.08
CA TYR A 38 11.92 -10.92 12.72
C TYR A 38 11.96 -9.41 12.38
N MET A 39 11.06 -8.94 11.54
CA MET A 39 11.03 -7.56 11.06
C MET A 39 9.70 -6.91 11.41
N VAL A 40 9.79 -5.65 11.82
CA VAL A 40 8.65 -4.77 11.93
C VAL A 40 8.87 -3.58 10.99
N GLU A 41 7.87 -3.28 10.16
CA GLU A 41 7.84 -2.11 9.30
C GLU A 41 6.66 -1.22 9.66
N TRP A 42 6.80 0.09 9.53
CA TRP A 42 5.70 1.02 9.79
C TRP A 42 4.94 1.28 8.49
N HIS A 43 3.68 0.87 8.45
CA HIS A 43 2.76 1.20 7.38
C HIS A 43 2.09 2.54 7.67
N ASN A 44 2.32 3.51 6.79
CA ASN A 44 1.72 4.84 6.84
C ASN A 44 0.59 4.93 5.81
N GLY A 45 -0.58 4.39 6.16
CA GLY A 45 -1.75 4.37 5.29
C GLY A 45 -2.28 5.76 4.93
N GLY A 46 -1.86 6.80 5.66
CA GLY A 46 -2.09 8.19 5.29
C GLY A 46 -1.57 8.56 3.90
N GLN A 47 -0.62 7.83 3.32
CA GLN A 47 -0.05 8.13 1.99
C GLN A 47 -0.87 7.63 0.81
N VAL A 48 -1.80 6.68 1.03
CA VAL A 48 -2.60 6.04 -0.02
C VAL A 48 -4.07 6.46 -0.02
N LEU A 49 -4.46 7.43 0.82
CA LEU A 49 -5.83 7.93 0.93
C LEU A 49 -6.42 8.28 -0.43
N ARG A 50 -5.61 8.91 -1.30
CA ARG A 50 -6.03 9.29 -2.65
C ARG A 50 -6.34 8.12 -3.57
N GLN A 51 -5.69 6.97 -3.40
CA GLN A 51 -6.02 5.76 -4.18
C GLN A 51 -7.42 5.26 -3.84
N PHE A 52 -7.93 5.54 -2.64
CA PHE A 52 -9.26 5.15 -2.20
C PHE A 52 -10.28 6.30 -2.27
N SER A 53 -10.06 7.29 -3.15
CA SER A 53 -10.94 8.46 -3.32
C SER A 53 -11.13 9.34 -2.09
N CYS A 54 -10.29 9.17 -1.07
CA CYS A 54 -10.23 10.10 0.05
C CYS A 54 -9.32 11.26 -0.32
N ALA A 55 -9.57 12.44 0.24
CA ALA A 55 -8.63 13.53 -0.02
C ALA A 55 -7.31 13.25 0.73
N GLN A 56 -6.25 13.93 0.32
CA GLN A 56 -4.88 13.59 0.71
C GLN A 56 -4.24 14.79 1.40
N LEU A 57 -3.96 14.66 2.70
CA LEU A 57 -3.15 15.63 3.42
C LEU A 57 -1.66 15.39 3.15
N ILE A 58 -0.85 16.40 3.46
CA ILE A 58 0.60 16.24 3.53
C ILE A 58 0.88 15.20 4.63
N PRO A 59 1.59 14.10 4.32
CA PRO A 59 1.81 13.05 5.28
C PRO A 59 2.67 13.55 6.45
N SER A 60 2.36 13.07 7.65
CA SER A 60 3.25 13.23 8.80
C SER A 60 4.61 12.58 8.52
N PRO A 61 5.69 13.05 9.16
CA PRO A 61 6.98 12.40 9.08
C PRO A 61 6.86 10.90 9.40
N PRO A 62 7.66 10.03 8.74
CA PRO A 62 7.70 8.61 9.08
C PRO A 62 7.97 8.41 10.57
N VAL A 63 7.30 7.44 11.18
CA VAL A 63 7.63 7.01 12.54
C VAL A 63 9.02 6.40 12.50
N ASP A 64 9.91 6.87 13.38
CA ASP A 64 11.23 6.28 13.52
C ASP A 64 11.10 4.91 14.17
N ILE A 65 11.34 3.87 13.37
CA ILE A 65 11.36 2.47 13.79
C ILE A 65 12.75 1.85 13.56
N THR A 66 13.79 2.67 13.47
CA THR A 66 15.16 2.20 13.16
C THR A 66 15.66 1.15 14.16
N GLU A 67 15.20 1.21 15.42
CA GLU A 67 15.54 0.23 16.45
C GLU A 67 15.02 -1.20 16.15
N VAL A 68 13.90 -1.31 15.41
CA VAL A 68 13.28 -2.60 15.03
C VAL A 68 13.40 -2.92 13.55
N HIS A 69 13.76 -1.93 12.74
CA HIS A 69 14.04 -2.08 11.32
C HIS A 69 15.41 -2.74 11.16
N GLY A 70 15.41 -4.06 10.98
CA GLY A 70 16.63 -4.82 10.75
C GLY A 70 17.20 -5.50 12.00
N MET A 71 16.34 -6.14 12.83
CA MET A 71 16.81 -7.26 13.63
C MET A 71 17.30 -8.36 12.67
N ASP A 72 18.56 -8.24 12.30
CA ASP A 72 19.15 -8.95 11.17
C ASP A 72 19.19 -10.46 11.44
N LYS A 73 19.02 -11.26 10.39
CA LYS A 73 19.03 -12.75 10.42
C LYS A 73 20.37 -13.36 10.87
N LYS A 74 21.32 -12.55 11.32
CA LYS A 74 22.73 -12.89 11.44
C LYS A 74 23.15 -13.02 12.89
N GLY A 75 22.52 -13.95 13.61
CA GLY A 75 22.92 -14.29 14.97
C GLY A 75 22.20 -15.55 15.44
N SER A 76 22.90 -16.38 16.19
CA SER A 76 22.50 -17.67 16.75
C SER A 76 21.39 -17.59 17.82
N GLY A 77 20.35 -16.75 17.59
CA GLY A 77 19.18 -16.59 18.45
C GLY A 77 17.91 -16.86 17.64
N ARG A 78 17.64 -18.13 17.34
CA ARG A 78 16.41 -18.59 16.66
C ARG A 78 15.26 -18.81 17.65
N ASP A 79 15.15 -17.95 18.66
CA ASP A 79 14.08 -18.10 19.64
C ASP A 79 12.85 -17.35 19.13
N ALA A 80 12.00 -18.06 18.40
CA ALA A 80 10.67 -17.57 18.01
C ALA A 80 9.87 -17.06 19.22
N LEU A 81 10.12 -17.60 20.41
CA LEU A 81 9.58 -17.13 21.69
C LEU A 81 10.00 -15.68 22.01
N ASN A 82 11.23 -15.31 21.70
CA ASN A 82 11.74 -13.96 21.93
C ASN A 82 11.15 -12.96 20.92
N CYS A 83 10.87 -13.39 19.68
CA CYS A 83 10.20 -12.55 18.67
C CYS A 83 8.79 -12.14 19.12
N ALA A 84 7.97 -13.07 19.61
CA ALA A 84 6.62 -12.75 20.09
C ALA A 84 6.64 -11.74 21.25
N GLN A 85 7.60 -11.87 22.17
CA GLN A 85 7.79 -10.93 23.29
C GLN A 85 8.32 -9.58 22.82
N LYS A 86 9.34 -9.55 21.96
CA LYS A 86 9.90 -8.32 21.37
C LYS A 86 8.89 -7.56 20.54
N HIS A 87 7.99 -8.28 19.86
CA HIS A 87 7.00 -7.69 18.99
C HIS A 87 5.69 -7.36 19.70
N GLU A 88 5.55 -7.67 20.99
CA GLU A 88 4.32 -7.43 21.76
C GLU A 88 3.78 -6.00 21.60
N PRO A 89 4.60 -4.93 21.70
CA PRO A 89 4.11 -3.57 21.49
C PRO A 89 3.54 -3.35 20.09
N TYR A 90 4.13 -3.96 19.07
CA TYR A 90 3.71 -3.84 17.68
C TYR A 90 2.47 -4.71 17.39
N ILE A 91 2.36 -5.87 18.03
CA ILE A 91 1.16 -6.71 17.97
C ILE A 91 -0.02 -5.94 18.58
N PHE A 92 0.20 -5.27 19.71
CA PHE A 92 -0.80 -4.39 20.31
C PHE A 92 -1.23 -3.27 19.35
N LEU A 93 -0.27 -2.59 18.69
CA LEU A 93 -0.56 -1.55 17.69
C LEU A 93 -1.33 -2.09 16.47
N TRP A 94 -1.00 -3.29 16.00
CA TRP A 94 -1.71 -3.95 14.91
C TRP A 94 -3.15 -4.31 15.32
N ASN A 95 -3.36 -4.84 16.52
CA ASN A 95 -4.70 -5.16 17.01
C ASN A 95 -5.57 -3.91 17.17
N ASP A 96 -4.97 -2.76 17.49
CA ASP A 96 -5.60 -1.44 17.58
C ASP A 96 -5.71 -0.71 16.23
N GLN A 97 -5.48 -1.40 15.10
CA GLN A 97 -5.46 -0.78 13.76
C GLN A 97 -6.72 0.04 13.43
N HIS A 98 -7.88 -0.39 13.92
CA HIS A 98 -9.14 0.29 13.66
C HIS A 98 -9.23 1.68 14.30
N SER A 99 -8.52 1.92 15.41
CA SER A 99 -8.44 3.22 16.07
C SER A 99 -7.40 4.15 15.43
N ARG A 100 -6.51 3.60 14.60
CA ARG A 100 -5.35 4.31 14.00
C ARG A 100 -5.58 4.74 12.56
N ARG A 101 -6.84 4.85 12.19
CA ARG A 101 -7.26 5.33 10.88
C ARG A 101 -7.07 6.84 10.81
N PRO A 102 -6.40 7.36 9.77
CA PRO A 102 -6.48 8.77 9.45
C PRO A 102 -7.95 9.16 9.23
N PRO A 103 -8.34 10.41 9.53
CA PRO A 103 -9.65 10.92 9.16
C PRO A 103 -9.88 10.71 7.66
N LEU A 104 -10.94 9.99 7.29
CA LEU A 104 -11.33 9.77 5.90
C LEU A 104 -12.30 10.87 5.49
N TYR A 105 -11.79 11.93 4.87
CA TYR A 105 -12.60 12.98 4.26
C TYR A 105 -12.85 12.58 2.81
N VAL A 106 -14.10 12.23 2.51
CA VAL A 106 -14.58 12.05 1.13
C VAL A 106 -14.49 13.39 0.42
N LEU A 107 -14.06 13.38 -0.84
CA LEU A 107 -14.02 14.57 -1.69
C LEU A 107 -15.45 15.02 -2.06
N GLU A 108 -16.22 15.57 -1.12
CA GLU A 108 -17.38 16.38 -1.46
C GLU A 108 -16.88 17.78 -1.88
N GLY A 109 -17.13 18.17 -3.13
CA GLY A 109 -16.92 19.55 -3.59
C GLY A 109 -15.54 19.90 -4.19
N GLY A 110 -14.67 18.92 -4.43
CA GLY A 110 -13.53 19.07 -5.33
C GLY A 110 -12.25 19.66 -4.71
N PHE A 111 -11.15 18.98 -5.00
CA PHE A 111 -9.75 19.39 -5.20
C PHE A 111 -9.10 20.58 -4.46
N SER A 112 -9.71 21.28 -3.51
CA SER A 112 -9.11 22.47 -2.88
C SER A 112 -7.94 22.11 -1.94
N SER A 113 -8.07 21.02 -1.17
CA SER A 113 -6.95 20.40 -0.43
C SER A 113 -5.88 19.77 -1.35
N MET A 114 -6.21 19.56 -2.62
CA MET A 114 -5.31 18.95 -3.62
C MET A 114 -4.16 19.88 -4.02
N HIS A 115 -4.33 21.20 -3.98
CA HIS A 115 -3.27 22.11 -4.46
C HIS A 115 -2.03 22.06 -3.56
N LYS A 116 -2.20 22.10 -2.23
CA LYS A 116 -1.08 22.04 -1.28
C LYS A 116 -0.35 20.69 -1.30
N TYR A 117 -1.10 19.59 -1.32
CA TYR A 117 -0.51 18.26 -1.44
C TYR A 117 0.19 18.06 -2.79
N ALA A 118 -0.40 18.50 -3.91
CA ALA A 118 0.22 18.37 -5.22
C ALA A 118 1.55 19.15 -5.30
N ILE A 119 1.61 20.37 -4.75
CA ILE A 119 2.86 21.12 -4.65
C ILE A 119 3.89 20.35 -3.82
N TRP A 120 3.49 19.87 -2.64
CA TRP A 120 4.38 19.08 -1.78
C TRP A 120 4.88 17.81 -2.47
N TYR A 121 4.00 17.05 -3.11
CA TYR A 121 4.33 15.81 -3.82
C TYR A 121 5.29 16.07 -4.98
N MET A 122 5.11 17.15 -5.73
CA MET A 122 6.01 17.49 -6.83
C MET A 122 7.38 17.98 -6.33
N ALA A 123 7.44 18.60 -5.15
CA ALA A 123 8.68 19.10 -4.55
C ALA A 123 9.49 18.01 -3.83
N TYR A 124 8.84 17.09 -3.13
CA TYR A 124 9.47 16.12 -2.22
C TYR A 124 9.21 14.66 -2.59
N GLY A 125 8.20 14.39 -3.41
CA GLY A 125 7.95 13.05 -3.93
C GLY A 125 9.09 12.59 -4.82
N LYS A 126 9.28 11.27 -4.90
CA LYS A 126 10.15 10.64 -5.90
C LYS A 126 9.26 10.20 -7.06
N PRO A 127 9.02 11.02 -8.11
CA PRO A 127 8.15 10.64 -9.24
C PRO A 127 8.70 9.49 -10.12
N PHE A 128 9.72 8.77 -9.65
CA PHE A 128 10.48 7.82 -10.44
C PHE A 128 9.98 6.39 -10.23
N ILE A 129 8.89 6.02 -10.91
CA ILE A 129 8.54 4.62 -11.18
C ILE A 129 8.35 4.35 -12.70
N PHE A 130 8.40 5.39 -13.57
CA PHE A 130 8.27 5.19 -15.02
C PHE A 130 9.35 5.92 -15.82
N GLN A 131 10.58 5.41 -15.78
CA GLN A 131 11.55 5.70 -16.83
C GLN A 131 11.25 4.79 -18.02
N CYS A 132 10.73 5.38 -19.10
CA CYS A 132 10.58 4.81 -20.45
C CYS A 132 9.62 3.62 -20.67
N ARG A 133 8.32 3.87 -20.52
CA ARG A 133 7.27 3.63 -21.54
C ARG A 133 5.93 3.91 -20.87
N TYR A 134 5.27 4.98 -21.31
CA TYR A 134 3.89 5.25 -20.98
C TYR A 134 3.08 3.99 -21.30
N MET A 135 2.63 3.27 -20.27
CA MET A 135 1.49 2.38 -20.42
C MET A 135 0.28 3.29 -20.61
N LEU A 136 0.14 3.79 -21.83
CA LEU A 136 -1.18 3.87 -22.42
C LEU A 136 -1.71 2.45 -22.31
N ILE A 137 -2.67 2.23 -21.40
CA ILE A 137 -3.63 1.16 -21.60
C ILE A 137 -4.34 1.59 -22.90
N GLN A 138 -3.77 1.21 -24.05
CA GLN A 138 -4.49 1.28 -25.30
C GLN A 138 -5.62 0.28 -25.16
N ARG A 139 -6.86 0.77 -25.23
CA ARG A 139 -8.09 0.01 -25.00
C ARG A 139 -8.26 -1.23 -25.90
N ASP A 140 -7.40 -1.45 -26.92
CA ASP A 140 -7.64 -2.45 -27.97
C ASP A 140 -6.52 -3.46 -28.25
N THR A 141 -5.54 -3.67 -27.37
CA THR A 141 -4.58 -4.79 -27.60
C THR A 141 -4.24 -5.56 -26.34
N GLN A 142 -4.98 -6.64 -26.12
CA GLN A 142 -4.61 -7.70 -25.18
C GLN A 142 -3.50 -8.57 -25.81
N PRO A 143 -2.26 -8.58 -25.31
CA PRO A 143 -1.28 -9.56 -25.77
C PRO A 143 -1.58 -10.89 -25.08
N LYS A 144 -1.83 -11.93 -25.88
CA LYS A 144 -1.90 -13.32 -25.40
C LYS A 144 -0.52 -13.71 -24.85
N SER A 145 -0.28 -13.52 -23.55
CA SER A 145 0.92 -14.03 -22.91
C SER A 145 0.72 -15.52 -22.56
N SER A 146 1.47 -16.39 -23.24
CA SER A 146 1.45 -17.85 -23.12
C SER A 146 1.99 -18.39 -21.79
N ARG A 147 2.45 -17.52 -20.89
CA ARG A 147 3.17 -17.90 -19.66
C ARG A 147 2.26 -18.32 -18.51
N TRP A 148 0.97 -17.98 -18.55
CA TRP A 148 0.00 -18.35 -17.51
C TRP A 148 -0.85 -19.57 -17.84
N GLN A 149 -0.77 -20.10 -19.06
CA GLN A 149 -1.54 -21.29 -19.48
C GLN A 149 -0.89 -22.62 -19.04
N GLN A 150 0.37 -22.63 -18.60
CA GLN A 150 1.05 -23.87 -18.22
C GLN A 150 0.83 -24.33 -16.77
N ARG A 151 0.18 -23.54 -15.90
CA ARG A 151 -0.07 -23.96 -14.50
C ARG A 151 -1.36 -24.74 -14.26
N ASN A 152 -2.26 -24.82 -15.25
CA ASN A 152 -3.57 -25.48 -15.09
C ASN A 152 -3.71 -26.80 -15.87
N ALA A 153 -2.60 -27.40 -16.30
CA ALA A 153 -2.61 -28.70 -16.97
C ALA A 153 -1.92 -29.78 -16.11
N GLN A 154 -2.48 -30.05 -14.94
CA GLN A 154 -2.27 -31.35 -14.28
C GLN A 154 -3.64 -31.88 -13.85
N PRO A 155 -4.12 -33.01 -14.43
CA PRO A 155 -5.36 -33.61 -13.98
C PRO A 155 -5.17 -34.17 -12.56
N ARG A 156 -6.09 -33.84 -11.65
CA ARG A 156 -6.27 -34.60 -10.42
C ARG A 156 -6.76 -35.99 -10.84
N TYR A 157 -5.92 -37.01 -10.65
CA TYR A 157 -6.38 -38.38 -10.57
C TYR A 157 -6.23 -38.86 -9.13
N ASN A 158 -7.40 -39.25 -8.60
CA ASN A 158 -7.74 -40.06 -7.42
C ASN A 158 -6.82 -39.98 -6.19
#